data_AF-A0A0B7N4S8-F1
#
_entry.id   AF-A0A0B7N4S8-F1
#
_cell.length_a   1.000
_cell.length_b   1.000
_cell.length_c   1.000
_cell.angle_alpha   90.00
_cell.angle_beta   90.00
_cell.angle_gamma   90.00
#
_symmetry.space_group_name_H-M   'P 1'
#
loop_
_entity.id
_entity.type
_entity.pdbx_description
1 polymer ?
#
loop_
_entity_poly.entity_id
_entity_poly.type
_entity_poly.pdbx_seq_one_letter_code
_entity_poly.pdbx_strand_id
1 'polypeptide(L)'
;MDMIPIRLDHGMSKEFMRKFPNALLVNNAEDEERIRSYLDSLPSGHRDKMTFKQLMLKKPRWALKRMRRHVPTPDELHASVKALFDIYQDSKCAVSGFFLFDRRCKAVAANILDSIKRDHVSDPPGISWYYLLYTDKLRFPVYRCTRGTNSIEGVVQQNIVRKFASFNASPALTDCALADYILMHNIQVQYKLIL
;
A
#
# COMPACT_ATOMS: atom_id res chain seq x y z
N MET A 1 2.79 -4.34 8.79
CA MET A 1 3.73 -5.12 7.97
C MET A 1 5.10 -4.54 8.18
N ASP A 2 6.00 -5.32 8.77
CA ASP A 2 7.42 -4.99 8.76
C ASP A 2 7.84 -4.88 7.30
N MET A 3 8.22 -3.67 6.87
CA MET A 3 8.75 -3.51 5.52
C MET A 3 9.99 -4.39 5.41
N ILE A 4 10.09 -5.13 4.30
CA ILE A 4 11.35 -5.81 3.93
C ILE A 4 12.43 -4.72 3.98
N PRO A 5 13.48 -4.87 4.81
CA PRO A 5 14.41 -3.79 5.13
C PRO A 5 15.42 -3.57 3.99
N ILE A 6 14.92 -3.31 2.78
CA ILE A 6 15.72 -3.10 1.59
C ILE A 6 16.47 -1.77 1.68
N ARG A 7 17.63 -1.76 1.03
CA ARG A 7 18.45 -0.57 0.85
C ARG A 7 17.81 0.40 -0.14
N LEU A 8 17.40 1.57 0.32
CA LEU A 8 16.74 2.59 -0.53
C LEU A 8 17.69 3.20 -1.56
N ASP A 9 18.99 3.22 -1.27
CA ASP A 9 20.07 3.67 -2.15
C ASP A 9 20.37 2.68 -3.29
N HIS A 10 19.82 1.46 -3.24
CA HIS A 10 19.96 0.48 -4.31
C HIS A 10 19.21 0.92 -5.58
N GLY A 11 19.83 0.80 -6.76
CA GLY A 11 19.23 1.25 -8.03
C GLY A 11 17.86 0.63 -8.36
N MET A 12 17.66 -0.62 -7.96
CA MET A 12 16.38 -1.35 -8.12
C MET A 12 15.35 -1.13 -7.01
N SER A 13 15.68 -0.39 -5.94
CA SER A 13 14.80 -0.24 -4.76
C SER A 13 13.43 0.34 -5.13
N LYS A 14 13.41 1.39 -5.96
CA LYS A 14 12.19 2.06 -6.42
C LYS A 14 11.32 1.16 -7.29
N GLU A 15 11.95 0.35 -8.15
CA GLU A 15 11.20 -0.58 -9.00
C GLU A 15 10.59 -1.71 -8.17
N PHE A 16 11.37 -2.28 -7.25
CA PHE A 16 10.89 -3.30 -6.33
C PHE A 16 9.73 -2.79 -5.47
N MET A 17 9.86 -1.62 -4.84
CA MET A 17 8.78 -1.02 -4.03
C MET A 17 7.50 -0.74 -4.83
N ARG A 18 7.63 -0.50 -6.15
CA ARG A 18 6.47 -0.33 -7.03
C ARG A 18 5.82 -1.67 -7.38
N LYS A 19 6.61 -2.71 -7.62
CA LYS A 19 6.11 -4.04 -8.01
C LYS A 19 5.58 -4.85 -6.85
N PHE A 20 6.14 -4.71 -5.65
CA PHE A 20 5.74 -5.50 -4.49
C PHE A 20 4.26 -5.37 -4.12
N PRO A 21 3.66 -4.17 -4.04
CA PRO A 21 2.21 -4.05 -3.83
C PRO A 21 1.36 -4.68 -4.94
N ASN A 22 1.84 -4.68 -6.19
CA ASN A 22 1.13 -5.29 -7.31
C ASN A 22 1.26 -6.82 -7.32
N ALA A 23 2.29 -7.37 -6.67
CA ALA A 23 2.41 -8.81 -6.46
C ALA A 23 1.46 -9.30 -5.34
N LEU A 24 1.17 -8.42 -4.37
CA LEU A 24 0.26 -8.70 -3.25
C LEU A 24 -1.22 -8.51 -3.61
N LEU A 25 -1.52 -7.49 -4.43
CA LEU A 25 -2.88 -7.05 -4.72
C LEU A 25 -3.17 -7.20 -6.20
N VAL A 26 -4.10 -8.09 -6.53
CA VAL A 26 -4.59 -8.33 -7.88
C VAL A 26 -5.72 -7.35 -8.19
N ASN A 27 -5.68 -6.78 -9.39
CA ASN A 27 -6.70 -5.87 -9.88
C ASN A 27 -8.00 -6.63 -10.20
N ASN A 28 -9.14 -6.00 -9.91
CA ASN A 28 -10.42 -6.49 -10.40
C ASN A 28 -10.48 -6.37 -11.93
N ALA A 29 -10.74 -7.48 -12.61
CA ALA A 29 -10.71 -7.55 -14.08
C ALA A 29 -11.71 -6.61 -14.75
N GLU A 30 -12.92 -6.45 -14.19
CA GLU A 30 -13.95 -5.58 -14.74
C GLU A 30 -13.56 -4.11 -14.68
N ASP A 31 -13.05 -3.67 -13.53
CA ASP A 31 -12.62 -2.29 -13.34
C ASP A 31 -11.39 -1.97 -14.21
N GLU A 32 -10.46 -2.93 -14.32
CA GLU A 32 -9.28 -2.79 -15.18
C GLU A 32 -9.67 -2.69 -16.66
N GLU A 33 -10.57 -3.56 -17.13
CA GLU A 33 -11.04 -3.54 -18.51
C GLU A 33 -11.76 -2.23 -18.82
N ARG A 34 -12.64 -1.75 -17.92
CA ARG A 34 -13.30 -0.45 -18.10
C ARG A 34 -12.31 0.70 -18.27
N ILE A 35 -11.20 0.69 -17.54
CA ILE A 35 -10.14 1.70 -17.67
C ILE A 35 -9.41 1.53 -19.01
N ARG A 36 -9.09 0.29 -19.40
CA ARG A 36 -8.45 0.00 -20.70
C ARG A 36 -9.31 0.47 -21.86
N SER A 37 -10.58 0.07 -21.91
CA SER A 37 -11.49 0.47 -22.99
C SER A 37 -11.65 1.99 -23.08
N TYR A 38 -11.66 2.70 -21.94
CA TYR A 38 -11.66 4.17 -21.92
C TYR A 38 -10.39 4.74 -22.55
N LEU A 39 -9.21 4.26 -22.15
CA LEU A 39 -7.94 4.72 -22.72
C LEU A 39 -7.87 4.45 -24.24
N ASP A 40 -8.40 3.32 -24.68
CA ASP A 40 -8.44 2.94 -26.09
C ASP A 40 -9.42 3.78 -26.91
N SER A 41 -10.54 4.19 -26.31
CA SER A 41 -11.53 5.10 -26.93
C SER A 41 -11.02 6.53 -27.14
N LEU A 42 -9.96 6.95 -26.44
CA LEU A 42 -9.42 8.30 -26.57
C LEU A 42 -8.75 8.49 -27.95
N PRO A 43 -8.89 9.66 -28.59
CA PRO A 43 -8.20 9.95 -29.85
C PRO A 43 -6.69 10.07 -29.63
N SER A 44 -5.90 9.79 -30.68
CA SER A 44 -4.43 9.71 -30.60
C SER A 44 -3.75 10.99 -30.11
N GLY A 45 -4.34 12.17 -30.34
CA GLY A 45 -3.84 13.46 -29.85
C GLY A 45 -4.31 13.84 -28.45
N HIS A 46 -5.12 13.01 -27.78
CA HIS A 46 -5.64 13.34 -26.47
C HIS A 46 -4.54 13.32 -25.41
N ARG A 47 -4.48 14.34 -24.55
CA ARG A 47 -3.46 14.47 -23.48
C ARG A 47 -3.34 13.25 -22.56
N ASP A 48 -4.43 12.52 -22.40
CA ASP A 48 -4.56 11.35 -21.52
C ASP A 48 -4.44 10.02 -22.27
N LYS A 49 -4.21 10.03 -23.59
CA LYS A 49 -3.98 8.81 -24.38
C LYS A 49 -2.67 8.16 -23.94
N MET A 50 -2.77 6.96 -23.37
CA MET A 50 -1.64 6.16 -22.96
C MET A 50 -2.07 4.71 -22.75
N THR A 51 -1.12 3.78 -22.75
CA THR A 51 -1.42 2.39 -22.38
C THR A 51 -1.71 2.28 -20.89
N PHE A 52 -2.44 1.25 -20.49
CA PHE A 52 -2.70 0.99 -19.07
C PHE A 52 -1.41 0.89 -18.23
N LYS A 53 -0.37 0.27 -18.78
CA LYS A 53 0.96 0.20 -18.14
C LYS A 53 1.54 1.60 -17.93
N GLN A 54 1.43 2.49 -18.91
CA GLN A 54 1.87 3.88 -18.78
C GLN A 54 1.02 4.66 -17.77
N LEU A 55 -0.29 4.41 -17.70
CA LEU A 55 -1.19 5.01 -16.71
C LEU A 55 -0.78 4.63 -15.28
N MET A 56 -0.52 3.34 -15.04
CA MET A 56 -0.06 2.84 -13.75
C MET A 56 1.31 3.40 -13.33
N LEU A 57 2.13 3.82 -14.30
CA LEU A 57 3.41 4.47 -14.04
C LEU A 57 3.27 5.98 -13.77
N LYS A 58 2.51 6.68 -14.60
CA LYS A 58 2.40 8.16 -14.55
C LYS A 58 1.35 8.66 -13.57
N LYS A 59 0.22 7.96 -13.46
CA LYS A 59 -0.95 8.37 -12.65
C LYS A 59 -1.51 7.20 -11.82
N PRO A 60 -0.70 6.48 -11.02
CA PRO A 60 -1.17 5.32 -10.25
C PRO A 60 -2.30 5.68 -9.29
N ARG A 61 -2.21 6.83 -8.61
CA ARG A 61 -3.27 7.30 -7.67
C ARG A 61 -4.62 7.46 -8.36
N TRP A 62 -4.63 7.91 -9.62
CA TRP A 62 -5.87 8.10 -10.37
C TRP A 62 -6.50 6.75 -10.73
N ALA A 63 -5.69 5.80 -11.21
CA ALA A 63 -6.15 4.46 -11.59
C ALA A 63 -6.61 3.66 -10.38
N LEU A 64 -5.79 3.61 -9.32
CA LEU A 64 -6.06 2.82 -8.11
C LEU A 64 -7.27 3.33 -7.30
N LYS A 65 -7.68 4.60 -7.47
CA LYS A 65 -8.91 5.12 -6.85
C LYS A 65 -10.17 4.61 -7.55
N ARG A 66 -10.06 4.15 -8.80
CA ARG A 66 -11.17 3.71 -9.67
C ARG A 66 -11.22 2.20 -9.88
N MET A 67 -10.45 1.47 -9.08
CA MET A 67 -10.25 0.04 -9.29
C MET A 67 -10.21 -0.68 -7.95
N ARG A 68 -11.05 -1.70 -7.83
CA ARG A 68 -11.00 -2.62 -6.69
C ARG A 68 -9.81 -3.54 -6.84
N ARG A 69 -9.22 -3.93 -5.72
CA ARG A 69 -8.15 -4.92 -5.65
C ARG A 69 -8.44 -5.94 -4.58
N HIS A 70 -7.90 -7.14 -4.72
CA HIS A 70 -8.00 -8.18 -3.72
C HIS A 70 -6.67 -8.89 -3.57
N VAL A 71 -6.45 -9.43 -2.39
CA VAL A 71 -5.36 -10.37 -2.14
C VAL A 71 -5.89 -11.75 -2.56
N PRO A 72 -5.23 -12.41 -3.53
CA PRO A 72 -5.68 -13.70 -4.06
C PRO A 72 -5.48 -14.83 -3.05
N THR A 73 -5.83 -16.05 -3.45
CA THR A 73 -5.65 -17.26 -2.62
C THR A 73 -4.18 -17.47 -2.22
N PRO A 74 -3.89 -18.20 -1.13
CA PRO A 74 -2.53 -18.45 -0.65
C PRO A 74 -1.57 -18.94 -1.73
N ASP A 75 -2.02 -19.87 -2.58
CA ASP A 75 -1.18 -20.48 -3.63
C ASP A 75 -0.82 -19.48 -4.72
N GLU A 76 -1.80 -18.72 -5.22
CA GLU A 76 -1.61 -17.68 -6.23
C GLU A 76 -0.75 -16.53 -5.68
N LEU A 77 -1.03 -16.10 -4.44
CA LEU A 77 -0.29 -15.06 -3.75
C LEU A 77 1.17 -15.49 -3.54
N HIS A 78 1.38 -16.72 -3.08
CA HIS A 78 2.71 -17.26 -2.85
C HIS A 78 3.49 -17.33 -4.17
N ALA A 79 2.89 -17.82 -5.24
CA ALA A 79 3.52 -17.89 -6.55
C ALA A 79 3.94 -16.49 -7.07
N SER A 80 3.03 -15.51 -6.98
CA SER A 80 3.27 -14.13 -7.40
C SER A 80 4.40 -13.47 -6.61
N VAL A 81 4.35 -13.56 -5.27
CA VAL A 81 5.35 -12.94 -4.39
C VAL A 81 6.70 -13.64 -4.50
N LYS A 82 6.71 -14.98 -4.58
CA LYS A 82 7.94 -15.75 -4.77
C LYS A 82 8.60 -15.42 -6.10
N ALA A 83 7.85 -15.33 -7.19
CA ALA A 83 8.39 -14.94 -8.50
C ALA A 83 9.04 -13.55 -8.44
N LEU A 84 8.43 -12.60 -7.73
CA LEU A 84 9.03 -11.29 -7.53
C LEU A 84 10.33 -11.38 -6.70
N PHE A 85 10.32 -12.12 -5.60
CA PHE A 85 11.53 -12.28 -4.77
C PHE A 85 12.65 -12.96 -5.54
N ASP A 86 12.35 -13.98 -6.35
CA ASP A 86 13.34 -14.69 -7.16
C ASP A 86 14.02 -13.75 -8.18
N ILE A 87 13.28 -12.81 -8.76
CA ILE A 87 13.83 -11.80 -9.69
C ILE A 87 14.79 -10.83 -8.97
N TYR A 88 14.42 -10.40 -7.76
CA TYR A 88 15.06 -9.27 -7.09
C TYR A 88 16.12 -9.65 -6.04
N GLN A 89 16.05 -10.86 -5.48
CA GLN A 89 16.89 -11.25 -4.33
C GLN A 89 18.40 -11.17 -4.61
N ASP A 90 18.82 -11.55 -5.81
CA ASP A 90 20.23 -11.61 -6.20
C ASP A 90 20.61 -10.49 -7.19
N SER A 91 19.73 -9.49 -7.35
CA SER A 91 20.02 -8.29 -8.12
C SER A 91 21.13 -7.48 -7.44
N LYS A 92 22.27 -7.30 -8.12
CA LYS A 92 23.39 -6.47 -7.65
C LYS A 92 23.23 -5.01 -8.08
N CYS A 93 23.58 -4.10 -7.19
CA CYS A 93 23.67 -2.68 -7.51
C CYS A 93 24.90 -2.42 -8.38
N ALA A 94 24.72 -1.76 -9.53
CA ALA A 94 25.84 -1.37 -10.38
C ALA A 94 26.82 -0.40 -9.70
N VAL A 95 26.32 0.45 -8.79
CA VAL A 95 27.14 1.46 -8.10
C VAL A 95 27.78 0.89 -6.83
N SER A 96 26.99 0.25 -5.97
CA SER A 96 27.45 -0.16 -4.64
C SER A 96 27.92 -1.61 -4.56
N GLY A 97 27.68 -2.42 -5.60
CA GLY A 97 28.03 -3.85 -5.64
C GLY A 97 27.22 -4.75 -4.72
N PHE A 98 26.45 -4.18 -3.79
CA PHE A 98 25.61 -4.93 -2.85
C PHE A 98 24.36 -5.49 -3.54
N PHE A 99 23.88 -6.61 -3.01
CA PHE A 99 22.59 -7.18 -3.38
C PHE A 99 21.43 -6.34 -2.84
N LEU A 100 20.30 -6.34 -3.55
CA LEU A 100 19.08 -5.69 -3.07
C LEU A 100 18.57 -6.37 -1.79
N PHE A 101 18.63 -7.70 -1.72
CA PHE A 101 18.30 -8.44 -0.51
C PHE A 101 19.58 -8.87 0.21
N ASP A 102 19.86 -8.22 1.34
CA ASP A 102 20.88 -8.68 2.27
C ASP A 102 20.39 -9.91 3.06
N ARG A 103 21.24 -10.44 3.94
CA ARG A 103 20.91 -11.60 4.79
C ARG A 103 19.64 -11.36 5.62
N ARG A 104 19.44 -10.14 6.12
CA ARG A 104 18.26 -9.77 6.93
C ARG A 104 17.01 -9.72 6.07
N CYS A 105 17.08 -9.13 4.88
CA CYS A 105 16.00 -9.09 3.90
C CYS A 105 15.56 -10.49 3.48
N LYS A 106 16.52 -11.39 3.23
CA LYS A 106 16.21 -12.79 2.87
C LYS A 106 15.47 -13.51 4.00
N ALA A 107 15.85 -13.29 5.25
CA ALA A 107 15.11 -13.84 6.41
C ALA A 107 13.68 -13.30 6.51
N VAL A 108 13.50 -11.98 6.34
CA VAL A 108 12.16 -11.36 6.35
C VAL A 108 11.31 -11.84 5.16
N ALA A 109 11.90 -11.95 3.98
CA ALA A 109 11.23 -12.46 2.78
C ALA A 109 10.76 -13.91 2.97
N ALA A 110 11.57 -14.76 3.61
CA ALA A 110 11.17 -16.13 3.96
C ALA A 110 9.98 -16.14 4.93
N ASN A 111 9.99 -15.28 5.95
CA ASN A 111 8.87 -15.15 6.90
C ASN A 111 7.58 -14.66 6.22
N ILE A 112 7.69 -13.76 5.23
CA ILE A 112 6.55 -13.30 4.44
C ILE A 112 5.96 -14.47 3.64
N LEU A 113 6.80 -15.24 2.94
CA LEU A 113 6.34 -16.41 2.18
C LEU A 113 5.69 -17.47 3.09
N ASP A 114 6.25 -17.69 4.28
CA ASP A 114 5.67 -18.60 5.27
C ASP A 114 4.31 -18.10 5.79
N SER A 115 4.18 -16.80 6.05
CA SER A 115 2.91 -16.18 6.47
C SER A 115 1.83 -16.29 5.40
N ILE A 116 2.21 -16.16 4.12
CA ILE A 116 1.30 -16.35 2.99
C ILE A 116 0.84 -17.81 2.91
N LYS A 117 1.75 -18.77 3.02
CA LYS A 117 1.41 -20.21 3.00
C LYS A 117 0.42 -20.61 4.09
N ARG A 118 0.48 -19.95 5.25
CA ARG A 118 -0.43 -20.17 6.39
C ARG A 118 -1.75 -19.42 6.26
N ASP A 119 -2.02 -18.78 5.13
CA ASP A 119 -3.25 -18.03 4.87
C ASP A 119 -3.50 -16.86 5.84
N HIS A 120 -2.42 -16.25 6.36
CA HIS A 120 -2.54 -15.11 7.27
C HIS A 120 -2.78 -13.77 6.55
N VAL A 121 -2.72 -13.76 5.21
CA VAL A 121 -2.65 -12.52 4.40
C VAL A 121 -3.76 -12.42 3.38
N SER A 122 -4.28 -13.53 2.88
CA SER A 122 -5.32 -13.53 1.84
C SER A 122 -6.64 -12.96 2.34
N ASP A 123 -7.42 -12.40 1.42
CA ASP A 123 -8.73 -11.88 1.79
C ASP A 123 -9.71 -13.03 2.04
N PRO A 124 -10.53 -12.97 3.10
CA PRO A 124 -11.59 -13.95 3.30
C PRO A 124 -12.64 -13.84 2.18
N PRO A 125 -13.22 -14.97 1.75
CA PRO A 125 -14.22 -14.99 0.69
C PRO A 125 -15.48 -14.22 1.08
N GLY A 126 -16.07 -13.50 0.13
CA GLY A 126 -17.33 -12.79 0.31
C GLY A 126 -17.25 -11.43 1.01
N ILE A 127 -16.06 -10.98 1.44
CA ILE A 127 -15.88 -9.67 2.06
C ILE A 127 -15.39 -8.64 1.04
N SER A 128 -16.19 -7.59 0.81
CA SER A 128 -15.76 -6.44 0.01
C SER A 128 -15.03 -5.43 0.87
N TRP A 129 -13.74 -5.22 0.57
CA TRP A 129 -12.91 -4.20 1.22
C TRP A 129 -12.97 -2.83 0.54
N TYR A 130 -13.87 -2.68 -0.43
CA TYR A 130 -14.05 -1.44 -1.18
C TYR A 130 -15.52 -1.04 -1.16
N TYR A 131 -15.75 0.24 -0.87
CA TYR A 131 -17.06 0.86 -0.97
C TYR A 131 -17.04 1.96 -2.03
N LEU A 132 -18.13 2.03 -2.80
CA LEU A 132 -18.34 3.10 -3.76
C LEU A 132 -18.57 4.41 -3.00
N LEU A 133 -17.77 5.43 -3.30
CA LEU A 133 -17.97 6.78 -2.79
C LEU A 133 -18.89 7.58 -3.69
N TYR A 134 -18.53 7.68 -4.97
CA TYR A 134 -19.26 8.44 -5.98
C TYR A 134 -18.84 7.99 -7.38
N THR A 135 -19.61 8.40 -8.38
CA THR A 135 -19.26 8.25 -9.79
C THR A 135 -18.71 9.56 -10.32
N ASP A 136 -17.51 9.53 -10.93
CA ASP A 136 -16.83 10.72 -11.44
C ASP A 136 -17.46 11.24 -12.74
N LYS A 137 -17.06 12.43 -13.19
CA LYS A 137 -17.50 13.05 -14.46
C LYS A 137 -17.25 12.16 -15.68
N LEU A 138 -16.21 11.33 -15.61
CA LEU A 138 -15.87 10.34 -16.63
C LEU A 138 -16.68 9.03 -16.49
N ARG A 139 -17.73 9.01 -15.66
CA ARG A 139 -18.58 7.86 -15.34
C ARG A 139 -17.84 6.67 -14.71
N PHE A 140 -16.67 6.90 -14.14
CA PHE A 140 -15.94 5.89 -13.38
C PHE A 140 -16.40 5.83 -11.93
N PRO A 141 -16.65 4.63 -11.36
CA PRO A 141 -16.82 4.51 -9.92
C PRO A 141 -15.51 4.85 -9.22
N VAL A 142 -15.62 5.63 -8.15
CA VAL A 142 -14.50 5.99 -7.27
C VAL A 142 -14.72 5.24 -5.97
N TYR A 143 -13.76 4.39 -5.62
CA TYR A 143 -13.86 3.56 -4.43
C TYR A 143 -13.00 4.11 -3.28
N ARG A 144 -13.40 3.77 -2.06
CA ARG A 144 -12.55 3.88 -0.88
C ARG A 144 -12.27 2.49 -0.35
N CYS A 145 -10.99 2.23 -0.11
CA CYS A 145 -10.49 1.00 0.48
C CYS A 145 -10.64 1.08 2.00
N THR A 146 -11.19 0.04 2.63
CA THR A 146 -11.16 -0.15 4.08
C THR A 146 -9.85 -0.80 4.54
N ARG A 147 -9.09 -1.42 3.64
CA ARG A 147 -7.75 -1.95 3.98
C ARG A 147 -6.81 -0.80 4.30
N GLY A 148 -6.38 -0.72 5.56
CA GLY A 148 -5.34 0.16 6.04
C GLY A 148 -5.84 1.25 6.99
N THR A 149 -4.91 1.72 7.82
CA THR A 149 -5.07 2.93 8.61
C THR A 149 -5.15 4.13 7.67
N ASN A 150 -6.26 4.84 7.68
CA ASN A 150 -6.40 6.08 6.90
C ASN A 150 -5.38 7.13 7.40
N SER A 151 -5.16 8.24 6.69
CA SER A 151 -4.19 9.25 7.13
C SER A 151 -4.50 9.84 8.51
N ILE A 152 -5.74 9.79 8.99
CA ILE A 152 -6.12 10.23 10.34
C ILE A 152 -5.68 9.17 11.36
N GLU A 153 -6.02 7.91 11.12
CA GLU A 153 -5.67 6.78 11.97
C GLU A 153 -4.15 6.55 12.02
N GLY A 154 -3.48 6.62 10.87
CA GLY A 154 -2.03 6.55 10.77
C GLY A 154 -1.33 7.73 11.42
N VAL A 155 -1.87 8.95 11.32
CA VAL A 155 -1.29 10.13 12.01
C VAL A 155 -1.51 10.05 13.51
N VAL A 156 -2.70 9.67 13.98
CA VAL A 156 -3.00 9.54 15.41
C VAL A 156 -2.22 8.36 16.00
N GLN A 157 -2.33 7.16 15.44
CA GLN A 157 -1.62 5.98 15.95
C GLN A 157 -0.10 6.14 15.84
N GLN A 158 0.45 6.67 14.74
CA GLN A 158 1.90 6.88 14.67
C GLN A 158 2.36 8.01 15.60
N ASN A 159 1.56 9.05 15.84
CA ASN A 159 1.91 10.07 16.82
C ASN A 159 1.90 9.51 18.23
N ILE A 160 0.91 8.70 18.58
CA ILE A 160 0.85 7.98 19.86
C ILE A 160 2.08 7.08 19.98
N VAL A 161 2.34 6.21 19.01
CA VAL A 161 3.52 5.32 19.04
C VAL A 161 4.83 6.11 19.13
N ARG A 162 5.04 7.16 18.32
CA ARG A 162 6.28 7.96 18.38
C ARG A 162 6.44 8.68 19.71
N LYS A 163 5.34 9.21 20.27
CA LYS A 163 5.38 9.94 21.54
C LYS A 163 5.55 9.03 22.72
N PHE A 164 5.02 7.80 22.68
CA PHE A 164 4.96 6.94 23.86
C PHE A 164 5.92 5.74 23.82
N ALA A 165 6.38 5.31 22.63
CA ALA A 165 7.25 4.13 22.50
C ALA A 165 8.59 4.28 23.22
N SER A 166 9.10 5.51 23.42
CA SER A 166 10.35 5.75 24.14
C SER A 166 10.22 5.74 25.66
N PHE A 167 9.01 5.82 26.22
CA PHE A 167 8.83 6.07 27.65
C PHE A 167 8.86 4.81 28.52
N ASN A 168 8.87 3.59 27.94
CA ASN A 168 8.65 2.34 28.69
C ASN A 168 7.52 2.51 29.73
N ALA A 169 6.45 3.17 29.29
CA ALA A 169 5.44 3.71 30.19
C ALA A 169 4.66 2.57 30.87
N SER A 170 4.41 2.72 32.17
CA SER A 170 3.44 1.88 32.86
C SER A 170 2.03 2.16 32.30
N PRO A 171 1.05 1.26 32.51
CA PRO A 171 -0.32 1.48 32.08
C PRO A 171 -0.90 2.82 32.58
N ALA A 172 -0.63 3.20 33.83
CA ALA A 172 -1.09 4.45 34.41
C ALA A 172 -0.48 5.69 33.72
N LEU A 173 0.82 5.66 33.42
CA LEU A 173 1.48 6.76 32.71
C LEU A 173 0.96 6.89 31.27
N THR A 174 0.66 5.75 30.63
CA THR A 174 0.09 5.73 29.28
C THR A 174 -1.29 6.37 29.27
N ASP A 175 -2.12 6.08 30.27
CA ASP A 175 -3.47 6.65 30.39
C ASP A 175 -3.43 8.17 30.59
N CYS A 176 -2.59 8.67 31.51
CA CYS A 176 -2.41 10.11 31.71
C CYS A 176 -1.92 10.82 30.44
N ALA A 177 -0.98 10.22 29.71
CA ALA A 177 -0.38 10.84 28.54
C ALA A 177 -1.31 10.81 27.31
N LEU A 178 -2.17 9.78 27.20
CA LEU A 178 -3.25 9.75 26.22
C LEU A 178 -4.32 10.80 26.54
N ALA A 179 -4.69 10.96 27.82
CA ALA A 179 -5.65 11.99 28.23
C ALA A 179 -5.16 13.41 27.88
N ASP A 180 -3.89 13.71 28.13
CA ASP A 180 -3.27 14.98 27.74
C ASP A 180 -3.24 15.17 26.21
N TYR A 181 -2.89 14.12 25.46
CA TYR A 181 -2.93 14.16 23.99
C TYR A 181 -4.34 14.47 23.45
N ILE A 182 -5.37 13.81 23.99
CA ILE A 182 -6.78 14.04 23.61
C ILE A 182 -7.19 15.48 23.93
N LEU A 183 -6.87 15.98 25.13
CA LEU A 183 -7.16 17.35 25.54
C LEU A 183 -6.54 18.37 24.57
N MET A 184 -5.25 18.25 24.31
CA MET A 184 -4.53 19.16 23.41
C MET A 184 -5.02 19.08 21.97
N HIS A 185 -5.34 17.88 21.50
CA HIS A 185 -5.94 17.69 20.17
C HIS A 185 -7.29 18.39 20.07
N ASN A 186 -8.17 18.19 21.05
CA ASN A 186 -9.50 18.79 21.07
C ASN A 186 -9.43 20.32 21.10
N ILE A 187 -8.57 20.91 21.93
CA ILE A 187 -8.34 22.36 21.97
C ILE A 187 -7.92 22.87 20.57
N GLN A 188 -6.92 22.24 19.95
CA GLN A 188 -6.40 22.67 18.64
C GLN A 188 -7.41 22.52 17.50
N VAL A 189 -8.23 21.47 17.51
CA VAL A 189 -9.27 21.25 16.50
C VAL A 189 -10.44 22.21 16.68
N GLN A 190 -10.86 22.46 17.92
CA GLN A 190 -11.96 23.37 18.25
C GLN A 190 -11.63 24.82 17.86
N TYR A 191 -10.38 25.26 18.04
CA TYR A 191 -9.92 26.58 17.57
C TYR A 191 -9.96 26.75 16.04
N LYS A 192 -9.86 25.66 15.27
CA LYS A 192 -9.92 25.69 13.79
C LYS A 192 -11.34 25.71 13.22
N LEU A 193 -12.37 25.50 14.05
CA LEU A 193 -13.78 25.55 13.63
C LEU A 193 -14.42 26.93 13.89
N ILE A 194 -13.70 27.84 14.55
CA ILE A 194 -14.18 29.17 14.97
C ILE A 194 -13.55 30.31 14.14
N LEU A 195 -12.67 29.97 13.19
CA LEU A 195 -12.08 30.87 12.18
C LEU A 195 -12.39 30.33 10.78
#